data_AF-A0A939UKK6-F1
#
_entry.id   AF-A0A939UKK6-F1
#
_cell.length_a   1.000
_cell.length_b   1.000
_cell.length_c   1.000
_cell.angle_alpha   90.00
_cell.angle_beta   90.00
_cell.angle_gamma   90.00
#
_symmetry.space_group_name_H-M   'P 1'
#
loop_
_entity.id
_entity.type
_entity.pdbx_description
1 polymer ?
#
loop_
_entity_poly.entity_id
_entity_poly.type
_entity_poly.pdbx_seq_one_letter_code
_entity_poly.pdbx_strand_id
1 'polypeptide(L)'
;MKKFGFFAASLFAAASLFAAQVNEAELKSVGQTIEFENYTGPHARVDTLEAIKSIGSSLGKEVGKDSTKAANVGNQSKYYVIHAIDSSVKEKLDADILILGANAEVDHIRNLRHIIASYLTAAYSYDE
;
A
#
# COMPACT_ATOMS: atom_id res chain seq x y z
N MET A 1 -38.37 1.86 -15.58
CA MET A 1 -37.41 0.75 -15.77
C MET A 1 -35.99 1.06 -15.27
N LYS A 2 -35.48 2.30 -15.34
CA LYS A 2 -34.11 2.66 -14.85
C LYS A 2 -33.89 2.58 -13.32
N LYS A 3 -34.94 2.72 -12.51
CA LYS A 3 -34.84 2.70 -11.03
C LYS A 3 -34.67 1.30 -10.42
N PHE A 4 -35.10 0.25 -11.12
CA PHE A 4 -34.98 -1.14 -10.65
C PHE A 4 -33.57 -1.72 -10.88
N GLY A 5 -32.88 -1.29 -11.95
CA GLY A 5 -31.50 -1.74 -12.22
C GLY A 5 -30.48 -1.25 -11.17
N PHE A 6 -30.69 -0.05 -10.61
CA PHE A 6 -29.84 0.50 -9.55
C PHE A 6 -29.95 -0.28 -8.23
N PHE A 7 -31.15 -0.79 -7.92
CA PHE A 7 -31.38 -1.57 -6.69
C PHE A 7 -30.74 -2.96 -6.78
N ALA A 8 -30.81 -3.60 -7.96
CA ALA A 8 -30.16 -4.89 -8.21
C ALA A 8 -28.62 -4.80 -8.18
N ALA A 9 -28.05 -3.73 -8.75
CA ALA A 9 -26.60 -3.49 -8.71
C ALA A 9 -26.08 -3.23 -7.29
N SER A 10 -26.86 -2.52 -6.45
CA SER A 10 -26.51 -2.27 -5.05
C SER A 10 -26.55 -3.54 -4.18
N LEU A 11 -27.43 -4.49 -4.50
CA LEU A 11 -27.54 -5.76 -3.78
C LEU A 11 -26.37 -6.73 -4.10
N PHE A 12 -25.87 -6.69 -5.34
CA PHE A 12 -24.75 -7.52 -5.78
C PHE A 12 -23.40 -7.06 -5.21
N ALA A 13 -23.23 -5.75 -4.99
CA ALA A 13 -22.00 -5.19 -4.41
C ALA A 13 -21.82 -5.52 -2.92
N ALA A 14 -22.91 -5.78 -2.19
CA ALA A 14 -22.85 -6.12 -0.76
C ALA A 14 -22.40 -7.57 -0.50
N ALA A 15 -22.51 -8.46 -1.48
CA ALA A 15 -22.16 -9.88 -1.33
C ALA A 15 -20.64 -10.15 -1.36
N SER A 16 -19.83 -9.17 -1.74
CA SER A 16 -18.37 -9.34 -1.93
C SER A 16 -17.52 -8.83 -0.76
N LEU A 17 -18.13 -8.44 0.37
CA LEU A 17 -17.43 -7.83 1.50
C LEU A 17 -17.14 -8.79 2.67
N PHE A 18 -17.39 -10.09 2.51
CA PHE A 18 -17.02 -11.06 3.53
C PHE A 18 -15.51 -11.31 3.47
N ALA A 19 -14.77 -10.75 4.44
CA ALA A 19 -13.39 -11.15 4.69
C ALA A 19 -13.36 -12.66 4.98
N ALA A 20 -12.34 -13.36 4.45
CA ALA A 20 -12.15 -14.77 4.75
C ALA A 20 -12.01 -14.95 6.27
N GLN A 21 -12.96 -15.67 6.87
CA GLN A 21 -12.96 -15.91 8.30
C GLN A 21 -12.06 -17.12 8.58
N VAL A 22 -11.15 -16.97 9.53
CA VAL A 22 -10.24 -18.05 9.93
C VAL A 22 -11.06 -19.17 10.57
N ASN A 23 -10.88 -20.41 10.11
CA ASN A 23 -11.54 -21.58 10.68
C ASN A 23 -10.91 -21.97 12.02
N GLU A 24 -11.25 -21.23 13.08
CA GLU A 24 -10.64 -21.41 14.41
C GLU A 24 -10.85 -22.81 14.99
N ALA A 25 -11.96 -23.47 14.68
CA ALA A 25 -12.25 -24.80 15.19
C ALA A 25 -11.24 -25.84 14.65
N GLU A 26 -10.92 -25.75 13.36
CA GLU A 26 -9.87 -26.55 12.72
C GLU A 26 -8.51 -26.26 13.35
N LEU A 27 -8.14 -24.97 13.48
CA LEU A 27 -6.86 -24.57 14.08
C LEU A 27 -6.70 -25.05 15.53
N LYS A 28 -7.76 -24.96 16.35
CA LYS A 28 -7.74 -25.40 17.74
C LYS A 28 -7.72 -26.92 17.89
N SER A 29 -8.08 -27.69 16.85
CA SER A 29 -8.16 -29.16 16.91
C SER A 29 -6.81 -29.86 16.83
N VAL A 30 -5.77 -29.18 16.32
CA VAL A 30 -4.46 -29.79 16.00
C VAL A 30 -3.57 -29.97 17.24
N GLY A 31 -3.83 -29.26 18.34
CA GLY A 31 -3.10 -29.39 19.60
C GLY A 31 -1.60 -29.01 19.54
N GLN A 32 -1.16 -28.37 18.46
CA GLN A 32 0.22 -27.96 18.20
C GLN A 32 0.30 -26.45 17.92
N THR A 33 1.49 -25.88 18.05
CA THR A 33 1.75 -24.50 17.62
C THR A 33 1.57 -24.41 16.11
N ILE A 34 0.65 -23.55 15.67
CA ILE A 34 0.43 -23.28 14.24
C ILE A 34 1.36 -22.14 13.84
N GLU A 35 2.30 -22.44 12.94
CA GLU A 35 3.16 -21.44 12.31
C GLU A 35 2.56 -21.02 10.97
N PHE A 36 2.19 -19.75 10.85
CA PHE A 36 1.72 -19.19 9.60
C PHE A 36 2.92 -18.77 8.75
N GLU A 37 3.29 -19.61 7.80
CA GLU A 37 4.30 -19.26 6.80
C GLU A 37 3.66 -18.53 5.62
N ASN A 38 4.22 -17.38 5.26
CA ASN A 38 3.83 -16.69 4.04
C ASN A 38 4.37 -17.46 2.84
N TYR A 39 3.49 -17.81 1.91
CA TYR A 39 3.92 -18.35 0.62
C TYR A 39 4.76 -17.30 -0.12
N THR A 40 6.04 -17.58 -0.32
CA THR A 40 6.97 -16.72 -1.06
C THR A 40 6.84 -16.89 -2.56
N GLY A 41 6.46 -18.09 -3.02
CA GLY A 41 6.30 -18.42 -4.43
C GLY A 41 7.57 -18.23 -5.28
N PRO A 42 7.50 -18.55 -6.57
CA PRO A 42 8.59 -18.26 -7.51
C PRO A 42 8.66 -16.75 -7.78
N HIS A 43 9.84 -16.15 -7.58
CA HIS A 43 10.10 -14.74 -7.92
C HIS A 43 10.37 -14.60 -9.41
N ALA A 44 9.56 -13.79 -10.11
CA ALA A 44 9.76 -13.51 -11.54
C ALA A 44 11.00 -12.64 -11.81
N ARG A 45 11.41 -11.84 -10.81
CA ARG A 45 12.54 -10.91 -10.88
C ARG A 45 13.11 -10.74 -9.47
N VAL A 46 14.43 -10.66 -9.35
CA VAL A 46 15.12 -10.35 -8.10
C VAL A 46 15.76 -8.97 -8.24
N ASP A 47 15.23 -8.01 -7.50
CA ASP A 47 15.83 -6.67 -7.35
C ASP A 47 16.84 -6.65 -6.22
N THR A 48 17.87 -5.80 -6.33
CA THR A 48 18.75 -5.53 -5.20
C THR A 48 18.04 -4.69 -4.15
N LEU A 49 18.46 -4.81 -2.89
CA LEU A 49 17.90 -4.01 -1.80
C LEU A 49 18.05 -2.51 -2.09
N GLU A 50 19.17 -2.09 -2.66
CA GLU A 50 19.43 -0.71 -3.04
C GLU A 50 18.45 -0.23 -4.13
N ALA A 51 18.16 -1.08 -5.12
CA ALA A 51 17.18 -0.76 -6.17
C ALA A 51 15.78 -0.57 -5.56
N ILE A 52 15.36 -1.45 -4.65
CA ILE A 52 14.08 -1.34 -3.94
C ILE A 52 14.04 -0.04 -3.12
N LYS A 53 15.08 0.24 -2.31
CA LYS A 53 15.17 1.46 -1.51
C LYS A 53 15.22 2.73 -2.38
N SER A 54 15.78 2.66 -3.58
CA SER A 54 15.86 3.80 -4.51
C SER A 54 14.48 4.29 -4.94
N ILE A 55 13.49 3.39 -5.05
CA ILE A 55 12.10 3.74 -5.38
C ILE A 55 11.55 4.68 -4.30
N GLY A 56 11.56 4.23 -3.03
CA GLY A 56 11.04 5.02 -1.91
C GLY A 56 11.80 6.33 -1.69
N SER A 57 13.14 6.27 -1.68
CA SER A 57 13.97 7.45 -1.44
C SER A 57 13.87 8.49 -2.55
N SER A 58 13.64 8.09 -3.81
CA SER A 58 13.42 9.05 -4.90
C SER A 58 12.10 9.81 -4.74
N LEU A 59 11.02 9.11 -4.38
CA LEU A 59 9.72 9.72 -4.09
C LEU A 59 9.80 10.64 -2.87
N GLY A 60 10.45 10.16 -1.80
CA GLY A 60 10.56 10.90 -0.55
C GLY A 60 11.41 12.16 -0.68
N LYS A 61 12.48 12.14 -1.48
CA LYS A 61 13.29 13.34 -1.77
C LYS A 61 12.49 14.45 -2.41
N GLU A 62 11.58 14.13 -3.34
CA GLU A 62 10.77 15.14 -4.00
C GLU A 62 9.74 15.76 -3.05
N VAL A 63 9.10 14.96 -2.20
CA VAL A 63 8.19 15.45 -1.14
C VAL A 63 8.97 16.28 -0.11
N GLY A 64 10.14 15.80 0.30
CA GLY A 64 11.00 16.47 1.28
C GLY A 64 11.58 17.82 0.82
N LYS A 65 11.50 18.17 -0.47
CA LYS A 65 11.89 19.51 -0.95
C LYS A 65 10.98 20.61 -0.39
N ASP A 66 9.69 20.31 -0.23
CA ASP A 66 8.70 21.20 0.36
C ASP A 66 7.53 20.38 0.91
N SER A 67 7.69 19.87 2.13
CA SER A 67 6.68 19.05 2.83
C SER A 67 5.44 19.86 3.29
N THR A 68 5.38 21.15 2.94
CA THR A 68 4.27 22.05 3.28
C THR A 68 3.39 22.38 2.08
N LYS A 69 3.63 21.76 0.91
CA LYS A 69 2.75 21.86 -0.26
C LYS A 69 2.28 20.52 -0.78
N ALA A 70 1.00 20.44 -1.14
CA ALA A 70 0.47 19.26 -1.80
C ALA A 70 1.23 18.94 -3.10
N ALA A 71 1.49 17.66 -3.34
CA ALA A 71 2.26 17.21 -4.49
C ALA A 71 1.81 15.85 -5.01
N ASN A 72 2.00 15.62 -6.31
CA ASN A 72 1.92 14.30 -6.93
C ASN A 72 3.30 13.99 -7.49
N VAL A 73 3.94 12.96 -6.96
CA VAL A 73 5.35 12.65 -7.25
C VAL A 73 5.47 11.24 -7.79
N GLY A 74 6.28 11.05 -8.84
CA GLY A 74 6.63 9.73 -9.36
C GLY A 74 5.96 9.39 -10.68
N ASN A 75 5.85 8.10 -10.96
CA ASN A 75 5.31 7.58 -12.22
C ASN A 75 4.01 6.82 -11.95
N GLN A 76 2.88 7.37 -12.44
CA GLN A 76 1.54 6.80 -12.25
C GLN A 76 1.38 5.37 -12.78
N SER A 77 2.19 4.96 -13.76
CA SER A 77 2.17 3.59 -14.28
C SER A 77 2.91 2.60 -13.38
N LYS A 78 3.83 3.06 -12.52
CA LYS A 78 4.66 2.23 -11.64
C LYS A 78 4.45 2.57 -10.17
N TYR A 79 5.16 3.57 -9.65
CA TYR A 79 5.09 3.99 -8.24
C TYR A 79 4.94 5.50 -8.20
N TYR A 80 3.93 5.98 -7.47
CA TYR A 80 3.74 7.41 -7.24
C TYR A 80 3.14 7.68 -5.87
N VAL A 81 3.37 8.87 -5.34
CA VAL A 81 2.84 9.34 -4.06
C VAL A 81 1.96 10.56 -4.30
N ILE A 82 0.80 10.56 -3.67
CA ILE A 82 -0.01 11.75 -3.46
C ILE A 82 0.33 12.26 -2.05
N HIS A 83 1.03 13.38 -1.97
CA HIS A 83 1.22 14.13 -0.74
C HIS A 83 0.02 15.07 -0.57
N ALA A 84 -0.97 14.59 0.17
CA ALA A 84 -2.26 15.23 0.37
C ALA A 84 -2.26 16.04 1.66
N ILE A 85 -1.85 17.30 1.55
CA ILE A 85 -1.87 18.27 2.64
C ILE A 85 -2.74 19.48 2.29
N ASP A 86 -3.48 20.01 3.26
CA ASP A 86 -4.32 21.20 3.08
C ASP A 86 -4.29 22.10 4.32
N SER A 87 -3.51 23.18 4.25
CA SER A 87 -3.36 24.13 5.36
C SER A 87 -4.65 24.90 5.70
N SER A 88 -5.67 24.86 4.84
CA SER A 88 -6.98 25.45 5.12
C SER A 88 -7.85 24.58 6.03
N VAL A 89 -7.60 23.28 6.11
CA VAL A 89 -8.37 22.31 6.90
C VAL A 89 -7.63 21.98 8.19
N LYS A 90 -8.05 22.57 9.31
CA LYS A 90 -7.34 22.40 10.60
C LYS A 90 -7.80 21.21 11.45
N GLU A 91 -8.92 20.60 11.10
CA GLU A 91 -9.56 19.55 11.93
C GLU A 91 -9.27 18.12 11.45
N LYS A 92 -8.63 17.97 10.28
CA LYS A 92 -8.31 16.67 9.69
C LYS A 92 -6.81 16.44 9.66
N LEU A 93 -6.44 15.19 9.43
CA LEU A 93 -5.05 14.80 9.20
C LEU A 93 -4.74 14.87 7.71
N ASP A 94 -3.54 15.35 7.41
CA ASP A 94 -2.92 15.21 6.11
C ASP A 94 -2.46 13.77 5.89
N ALA A 95 -2.11 13.41 4.65
CA ALA A 95 -1.69 12.05 4.33
C ALA A 95 -0.71 11.97 3.15
N ASP A 96 0.15 10.96 3.21
CA ASP A 96 0.88 10.46 2.06
C ASP A 96 0.26 9.16 1.58
N ILE A 97 -0.09 9.11 0.30
CA ILE A 97 -0.72 7.94 -0.32
C ILE A 97 0.23 7.39 -1.37
N LEU A 98 0.93 6.30 -1.02
CA LEU A 98 1.72 5.54 -1.98
C LEU A 98 0.80 4.66 -2.82
N ILE A 99 0.86 4.83 -4.14
CA ILE A 99 0.03 4.11 -5.10
C ILE A 99 0.92 3.23 -5.98
N LEU A 100 0.53 1.95 -6.07
CA LEU A 100 1.10 0.96 -6.96
C LEU A 100 0.30 0.99 -8.27
N GLY A 101 0.93 1.50 -9.33
CA GLY A 101 0.36 1.53 -10.66
C GLY A 101 0.27 0.14 -11.29
N ALA A 102 -0.41 0.05 -12.43
CA ALA A 102 -0.67 -1.22 -13.12
C ALA A 102 0.60 -1.99 -13.53
N ASN A 103 1.73 -1.29 -13.68
CA ASN A 103 3.03 -1.86 -14.02
C ASN A 103 4.01 -1.83 -12.82
N ALA A 104 3.51 -1.74 -11.59
CA ALA A 104 4.33 -1.95 -10.40
C ALA A 104 4.83 -3.40 -10.40
N GLU A 105 6.13 -3.58 -10.18
CA GLU A 105 6.81 -4.88 -10.23
C GLU A 105 7.11 -5.42 -8.82
N VAL A 106 6.71 -4.70 -7.76
CA VAL A 106 6.92 -5.13 -6.37
C VAL A 106 6.10 -6.38 -6.10
N ASP A 107 6.78 -7.44 -5.71
CA ASP A 107 6.24 -8.80 -5.65
C ASP A 107 6.12 -9.35 -4.22
N HIS A 108 6.68 -8.63 -3.23
CA HIS A 108 6.71 -9.09 -1.84
C HIS A 108 6.53 -7.95 -0.83
N ILE A 109 5.84 -8.24 0.28
CA ILE A 109 5.56 -7.26 1.33
C ILE A 109 6.83 -6.69 1.99
N ARG A 110 7.91 -7.47 2.06
CA ARG A 110 9.22 -6.99 2.54
C ARG A 110 9.78 -5.89 1.64
N ASN A 111 9.64 -6.03 0.32
CA ASN A 111 10.10 -5.03 -0.64
C ASN A 111 9.27 -3.75 -0.48
N LEU A 112 7.95 -3.86 -0.29
CA LEU A 112 7.09 -2.71 0.00
C LEU A 112 7.49 -2.01 1.31
N ARG A 113 7.85 -2.76 2.37
CA ARG A 113 8.35 -2.18 3.62
C ARG A 113 9.65 -1.39 3.42
N HIS A 114 10.59 -1.90 2.63
CA HIS A 114 11.81 -1.17 2.30
C HIS A 114 11.55 0.10 1.49
N ILE A 115 10.58 0.09 0.58
CA ILE A 115 10.15 1.29 -0.15
C ILE A 115 9.57 2.32 0.81
N ILE A 116 8.68 1.92 1.73
CA ILE A 116 8.05 2.84 2.70
C ILE A 116 9.11 3.39 3.67
N ALA A 117 9.98 2.54 4.20
CA ALA A 117 11.03 2.96 5.12
C ALA A 117 11.96 3.99 4.46
N SER A 118 12.48 3.70 3.27
CA SER A 118 13.38 4.63 2.57
C SER A 118 12.69 5.92 2.12
N TYR A 119 11.37 5.87 1.86
CA TYR A 119 10.54 7.06 1.65
C TYR A 119 10.50 7.94 2.91
N LEU A 120 10.15 7.37 4.07
CA LEU A 120 10.05 8.10 5.34
C LEU A 120 11.39 8.69 5.77
N THR A 121 12.49 7.95 5.59
CA THR A 121 13.84 8.46 5.84
C THR A 121 14.14 9.65 4.92
N ALA A 122 13.83 9.57 3.64
CA ALA A 122 14.13 10.63 2.68
C ALA A 122 13.24 11.88 2.82
N ALA A 123 11.95 11.70 3.10
CA ALA A 123 10.99 12.79 3.21
C ALA A 123 11.00 13.46 4.60
N TYR A 124 11.21 12.68 5.66
CA TYR A 124 10.98 13.11 7.04
C TYR A 124 12.15 12.82 7.99
N SER A 125 13.27 12.28 7.50
CA SER A 125 14.45 11.95 8.32
C SER A 125 14.16 10.93 9.43
N TYR A 126 13.25 9.98 9.16
CA TYR A 126 13.03 8.83 10.05
C TYR A 126 14.20 7.85 9.98
N ASP A 127 14.52 7.22 11.10
CA ASP A 127 15.53 6.17 11.16
C ASP A 127 14.93 4.82 10.70
N GLU A 128 15.73 4.04 9.96
CA GLU A 128 15.39 2.70 9.45
C GLU A 128 15.89 1.58 10.36
#